data_AF-A0A1G7PKE4-F1
#
_entry.id   AF-A0A1G7PKE4-F1
#
_cell.length_a   1.000
_cell.length_b   1.000
_cell.length_c   1.000
_cell.angle_alpha   90.00
_cell.angle_beta   90.00
_cell.angle_gamma   90.00
#
_symmetry.space_group_name_H-M   'P 1'
#
loop_
_entity.id
_entity.type
_entity.pdbx_description
1 polymer ?
#
loop_
_entity_poly.entity_id
_entity_poly.type
_entity_poly.pdbx_seq_one_letter_code
_entity_poly.pdbx_strand_id
1 'polypeptide(L)'
;MGKFYTYTMKVGDKKLTLKDFKPIFDEYNKKYFYGKLGDCRFMWLCGNGNLGKYMYDNGVSTIGLKRKPNHPVTDEYLEELMIHEMIHMYVRTVENVKLDGLLGHGFHFKKHCLRLYKNYGIKIDIVYLEKRNSWWRRLLMYLFCW
;
A
#
# COMPACT_ATOMS: atom_id res chain seq x y z
N MET A 1 12.75 -5.26 -32.73
CA MET A 1 13.07 -5.46 -31.29
C MET A 1 12.65 -4.21 -30.52
N GLY A 2 11.55 -4.29 -29.76
CA GLY A 2 11.05 -3.15 -28.99
C GLY A 2 11.99 -2.84 -27.83
N LYS A 3 12.32 -1.56 -27.63
CA LYS A 3 13.14 -1.10 -26.49
C LYS A 3 12.40 -1.47 -25.19
N PHE A 4 12.94 -2.41 -24.42
CA PHE A 4 12.46 -2.69 -23.06
C PHE A 4 12.88 -1.54 -22.16
N TYR A 5 12.01 -0.54 -22.01
CA TYR A 5 12.24 0.54 -21.06
C TYR A 5 12.15 -0.03 -19.64
N THR A 6 13.30 -0.07 -18.95
CA THR A 6 13.32 -0.34 -17.50
C THR A 6 12.84 0.91 -16.79
N TYR A 7 11.60 0.85 -16.30
CA TYR A 7 11.02 1.94 -15.54
C TYR A 7 11.50 1.91 -14.09
N THR A 8 11.73 3.10 -13.54
CA THR A 8 12.16 3.30 -12.15
C THR A 8 11.28 4.32 -11.43
N MET A 9 11.19 4.18 -10.11
CA MET A 9 10.64 5.16 -9.18
C MET A 9 11.78 5.74 -8.34
N LYS A 10 11.82 7.07 -8.20
CA LYS A 10 12.81 7.74 -7.34
C LYS A 10 12.29 7.74 -5.90
N VAL A 11 13.07 7.19 -4.97
CA VAL A 11 12.79 7.14 -3.53
C VAL A 11 14.00 7.73 -2.81
N GLY A 12 13.88 8.94 -2.28
CA GLY A 12 15.03 9.73 -1.83
C GLY A 12 16.07 9.85 -2.96
N ASP A 13 17.28 9.37 -2.70
CA ASP A 13 18.37 9.32 -3.70
C ASP A 13 18.40 8.02 -4.53
N LYS A 14 17.59 7.02 -4.16
CA LYS A 14 17.54 5.71 -4.80
C LYS A 14 16.63 5.73 -6.03
N LYS A 15 16.93 4.86 -6.99
CA LYS A 15 16.05 4.56 -8.14
C LYS A 15 15.68 3.08 -8.09
N LEU A 16 14.42 2.80 -7.74
CA LEU A 16 13.91 1.44 -7.59
C LEU A 16 13.20 0.97 -8.86
N THR A 17 13.42 -0.28 -9.22
CA THR A 17 12.70 -1.04 -10.25
C THR A 17 11.65 -1.97 -9.60
N LEU A 18 10.83 -2.65 -10.40
CA LEU A 18 9.86 -3.60 -9.85
C LEU A 18 10.49 -4.76 -9.08
N LYS A 19 11.74 -5.14 -9.43
CA LYS A 19 12.45 -6.24 -8.78
C LYS A 19 12.85 -5.89 -7.35
N ASP A 20 13.05 -4.61 -7.07
CA ASP A 20 13.50 -4.13 -5.77
C ASP A 20 12.37 -4.13 -4.72
N PHE A 21 11.09 -4.17 -5.15
CA PHE A 21 9.97 -4.22 -4.22
C PHE A 21 9.74 -5.60 -3.60
N LYS A 22 10.18 -6.70 -4.25
CA LYS A 22 9.99 -8.05 -3.69
C LYS A 22 10.78 -8.25 -2.39
N PRO A 23 12.08 -7.92 -2.32
CA PRO A 23 12.82 -7.95 -1.05
C PRO A 23 12.18 -7.09 0.04
N ILE A 24 11.75 -5.87 -0.30
CA ILE A 24 11.08 -4.94 0.65
C ILE A 24 9.78 -5.56 1.17
N PHE A 25 8.96 -6.13 0.27
CA PHE A 25 7.72 -6.80 0.64
C PHE A 25 7.98 -8.01 1.54
N ASP A 26 8.99 -8.82 1.24
CA ASP A 26 9.31 -10.01 2.03
C ASP A 26 9.78 -9.64 3.44
N GLU A 27 10.59 -8.58 3.55
CA GLU A 27 11.00 -8.01 4.83
C GLU A 27 9.76 -7.55 5.64
N TYR A 28 8.89 -6.75 5.04
CA TYR A 28 7.69 -6.24 5.71
C TYR A 28 6.69 -7.35 6.03
N ASN A 29 6.57 -8.38 5.20
CA ASN A 29 5.70 -9.51 5.45
C ASN A 29 6.17 -10.25 6.71
N LYS A 30 7.47 -10.52 6.80
CA LYS A 30 8.07 -11.16 7.98
C LYS A 30 7.89 -10.29 9.23
N LYS A 31 8.18 -8.99 9.14
CA LYS A 31 8.19 -8.06 10.28
C LYS A 31 6.78 -7.74 10.78
N TYR A 32 5.85 -7.43 9.88
CA TYR A 32 4.57 -6.82 10.22
C TYR A 32 3.38 -7.79 10.07
N PHE A 33 3.51 -8.84 9.26
CA PHE A 33 2.42 -9.75 8.91
C PHE A 33 2.73 -11.22 9.22
N TYR A 34 3.75 -11.47 10.06
CA TYR A 34 4.12 -12.81 10.55
C TYR A 34 4.48 -13.80 9.43
N GLY A 35 4.90 -13.31 8.26
CA GLY A 35 5.19 -14.14 7.09
C GLY A 35 3.97 -14.79 6.47
N LYS A 36 2.75 -14.33 6.78
CA LYS A 36 1.50 -14.95 6.31
C LYS A 36 1.04 -14.51 4.92
N LEU A 37 1.58 -13.42 4.38
CA LEU A 37 1.27 -13.01 3.02
C LEU A 37 1.99 -13.94 2.05
N GLY A 38 1.26 -14.52 1.11
CA GLY A 38 1.82 -15.33 0.04
C GLY A 38 2.57 -14.48 -1.00
N ASP A 39 2.84 -15.09 -2.15
CA ASP A 39 3.51 -14.38 -3.25
C ASP A 39 2.67 -13.21 -3.77
N CYS A 40 3.37 -12.12 -4.09
CA CYS A 40 2.79 -10.90 -4.63
C CYS A 40 3.55 -10.46 -5.87
N ARG A 41 2.80 -10.12 -6.93
CA ARG A 41 3.35 -9.52 -8.15
C ARG A 41 3.37 -8.00 -8.02
N PHE A 42 4.32 -7.38 -8.70
CA PHE A 42 4.42 -5.92 -8.76
C PHE A 42 4.24 -5.43 -10.19
N MET A 43 3.54 -4.31 -10.35
CA MET A 43 3.39 -3.66 -11.65
C MET A 43 3.40 -2.14 -11.54
N TRP A 44 3.78 -1.47 -12.62
CA TRP A 44 3.62 -0.03 -12.72
C TRP A 44 2.18 0.32 -13.10
N LEU A 45 1.59 1.26 -12.37
CA LEU A 45 0.31 1.86 -12.72
C LEU A 45 0.53 2.93 -13.81
N CYS A 46 -0.22 2.81 -14.89
CA CYS A 46 -0.28 3.79 -15.97
C CYS A 46 -1.46 4.73 -15.73
N GLY A 47 -1.23 6.04 -15.59
CA GLY A 47 -2.27 7.07 -15.59
C GLY A 47 -2.38 7.93 -14.33
N ASN A 48 -3.40 8.78 -14.32
CA ASN A 48 -3.73 9.70 -13.24
C ASN A 48 -4.61 9.01 -12.18
N GLY A 49 -3.99 8.27 -11.27
CA GLY A 49 -4.70 7.51 -10.22
C GLY A 49 -4.01 7.55 -8.86
N ASN A 50 -4.39 6.58 -8.02
CA ASN A 50 -3.82 6.32 -6.70
C ASN A 50 -2.33 5.99 -6.80
N LEU A 51 -1.60 6.22 -5.72
CA LEU A 51 -0.15 6.04 -5.67
C LEU A 51 0.26 4.58 -5.52
N GLY A 52 -0.60 3.79 -4.89
CA GLY A 52 -0.57 2.34 -4.80
C GLY A 52 -1.95 1.79 -5.09
N LYS A 53 -2.00 0.51 -5.46
CA LYS A 53 -3.26 -0.23 -5.52
C LYS A 53 -3.01 -1.73 -5.36
N TYR A 54 -3.63 -2.32 -4.37
CA TYR A 54 -3.78 -3.76 -4.26
C TYR A 54 -4.87 -4.28 -5.21
N MET A 55 -4.58 -5.40 -5.87
CA MET A 55 -5.48 -6.12 -6.75
C MET A 55 -5.39 -7.61 -6.44
N TYR A 56 -6.53 -8.29 -6.50
CA TYR A 56 -6.60 -9.75 -6.34
C TYR A 56 -7.48 -10.31 -7.46
N ASP A 57 -6.86 -11.09 -8.34
CA ASP A 57 -7.55 -11.74 -9.45
C ASP A 57 -7.08 -13.18 -9.60
N ASN A 58 -8.03 -14.12 -9.77
CA ASN A 58 -7.76 -15.54 -10.00
C ASN A 58 -6.71 -16.17 -9.06
N GLY A 59 -6.75 -15.83 -7.76
CA GLY A 59 -5.79 -16.36 -6.77
C GLY A 59 -4.45 -15.61 -6.71
N VAL A 60 -4.26 -14.59 -7.54
CA VAL A 60 -3.00 -13.84 -7.65
C VAL A 60 -3.14 -12.47 -7.01
N SER A 61 -2.32 -12.22 -5.98
CA SER A 61 -2.15 -10.89 -5.37
C SER A 61 -1.18 -10.04 -6.18
N THR A 62 -1.57 -8.81 -6.49
CA THR A 62 -0.73 -7.85 -7.22
C THR A 62 -0.78 -6.48 -6.54
N ILE A 63 0.38 -5.87 -6.30
CA ILE A 63 0.51 -4.48 -5.86
C ILE A 63 0.98 -3.64 -7.05
N GLY A 64 0.13 -2.70 -7.45
CA GLY A 64 0.45 -1.67 -8.42
C GLY A 64 1.06 -0.45 -7.75
N LEU A 65 2.13 0.11 -8.32
CA LEU A 65 2.78 1.32 -7.83
C LEU A 65 2.80 2.40 -8.91
N LYS A 66 2.56 3.66 -8.53
CA LYS A 66 2.62 4.77 -9.49
C LYS A 66 4.07 5.08 -9.83
N ARG A 67 4.41 4.94 -11.12
CA ARG A 67 5.78 5.18 -11.62
C ARG A 67 6.29 6.59 -11.38
N LYS A 68 5.43 7.60 -11.58
CA LYS A 68 5.75 9.03 -11.45
C LYS A 68 4.80 9.68 -10.44
N PRO A 69 5.10 9.56 -9.13
CA PRO A 69 4.39 10.30 -8.11
C PRO A 69 4.56 11.81 -8.35
N ASN A 70 3.56 12.60 -7.98
CA ASN A 70 3.58 14.06 -8.21
C ASN A 70 4.34 14.81 -7.10
N HIS A 71 4.92 14.07 -6.17
CA HIS A 71 5.62 14.53 -4.98
C HIS A 71 6.84 13.63 -4.74
N PRO A 72 7.87 14.13 -4.02
CA PRO A 72 8.99 13.30 -3.61
C PRO A 72 8.53 12.12 -2.77
N VAL A 73 9.00 10.92 -3.11
CA VAL A 73 8.79 9.71 -2.29
C VAL A 73 10.02 9.57 -1.40
N THR A 74 9.80 9.57 -0.09
CA THR A 74 10.84 9.22 0.91
C THR A 74 10.78 7.74 1.23
N ASP A 75 11.79 7.23 1.96
CA ASP A 75 11.78 5.84 2.42
C ASP A 75 10.58 5.58 3.35
N GLU A 76 10.23 6.52 4.24
CA GLU A 76 9.06 6.42 5.13
C GLU A 76 7.76 6.41 4.34
N TYR A 77 7.67 7.23 3.30
CA TYR A 77 6.49 7.26 2.43
C TYR A 77 6.30 5.93 1.69
N LEU A 78 7.40 5.33 1.21
CA LEU A 78 7.36 4.03 0.57
C LEU A 78 6.97 2.93 1.56
N GLU A 79 7.49 2.97 2.78
CA GLU A 79 7.10 2.05 3.85
C GLU A 79 5.60 2.12 4.11
N GLU A 80 5.08 3.32 4.33
CA GLU A 80 3.65 3.55 4.57
C GLU A 80 2.78 3.03 3.42
N LEU A 81 3.15 3.37 2.18
CA LEU A 81 2.45 2.93 0.97
C LEU A 81 2.43 1.40 0.84
N MET A 82 3.57 0.75 0.99
CA MET A 82 3.68 -0.70 0.85
C MET A 82 2.88 -1.41 1.93
N ILE A 83 3.01 -0.98 3.19
CA ILE A 83 2.27 -1.57 4.30
C ILE A 83 0.76 -1.37 4.11
N HIS A 84 0.31 -0.22 3.61
CA HIS A 84 -1.09 0.03 3.30
C HIS A 84 -1.65 -1.04 2.35
N GLU A 85 -0.99 -1.27 1.21
CA GLU A 85 -1.43 -2.27 0.24
C GLU A 85 -1.30 -3.71 0.78
N MET A 86 -0.33 -3.96 1.66
CA MET A 86 -0.17 -5.25 2.34
C MET A 86 -1.28 -5.52 3.37
N ILE A 87 -1.86 -4.49 4.00
CA ILE A 87 -3.05 -4.67 4.84
C ILE A 87 -4.24 -5.11 3.99
N HIS A 88 -4.48 -4.46 2.84
CA HIS A 88 -5.53 -4.90 1.91
C HIS A 88 -5.34 -6.36 1.51
N MET A 89 -4.10 -6.76 1.22
CA MET A 89 -3.77 -8.15 0.93
C MET A 89 -4.05 -9.08 2.12
N TYR A 90 -3.63 -8.71 3.33
CA TYR A 90 -3.84 -9.52 4.54
C TYR A 90 -5.32 -9.75 4.82
N VAL A 91 -6.10 -8.68 4.83
CA VAL A 91 -7.55 -8.73 5.03
C VAL A 91 -8.21 -9.62 3.98
N ARG A 92 -7.79 -9.48 2.71
CA ARG A 92 -8.37 -10.23 1.59
C ARG A 92 -8.02 -11.71 1.58
N THR A 93 -6.76 -12.05 1.88
CA THR A 93 -6.19 -13.40 1.64
C THR A 93 -6.02 -14.22 2.90
N VAL A 94 -5.73 -13.58 4.04
CA VAL A 94 -5.52 -14.26 5.32
C VAL A 94 -6.80 -14.25 6.15
N GLU A 95 -7.48 -13.10 6.25
CA GLU A 95 -8.76 -13.02 6.97
C GLU A 95 -9.97 -13.36 6.09
N ASN A 96 -9.75 -13.54 4.78
CA ASN A 96 -10.77 -13.88 3.79
C ASN A 96 -11.98 -12.92 3.74
N VAL A 97 -11.75 -11.65 4.07
CA VAL A 97 -12.78 -10.60 4.01
C VAL A 97 -12.77 -9.98 2.62
N LYS A 98 -13.83 -10.19 1.84
CA LYS A 98 -13.91 -9.73 0.44
C LYS A 98 -14.31 -8.26 0.31
N LEU A 99 -15.14 -7.78 1.23
CA LEU A 99 -15.67 -6.42 1.27
C LEU A 99 -15.49 -5.89 2.69
N ASP A 100 -14.62 -4.90 2.84
CA ASP A 100 -14.35 -4.25 4.12
C ASP A 100 -14.49 -2.74 3.92
N GLY A 101 -15.71 -2.24 3.88
CA GLY A 101 -15.99 -0.81 3.69
C GLY A 101 -15.66 -0.24 2.31
N LEU A 102 -15.73 1.08 2.20
CA LEU A 102 -15.40 1.80 0.97
C LEU A 102 -13.90 1.63 0.67
N LEU A 103 -13.57 1.22 -0.56
CA LEU A 103 -12.20 1.00 -1.03
C LEU A 103 -11.35 0.02 -0.20
N GLY A 104 -11.98 -0.79 0.65
CA GLY A 104 -11.31 -1.76 1.52
C GLY A 104 -10.84 -1.19 2.87
N HIS A 105 -11.27 0.02 3.25
CA HIS A 105 -10.87 0.68 4.50
C HIS A 105 -11.90 0.55 5.64
N GLY A 106 -12.43 -0.65 5.81
CA GLY A 106 -13.43 -0.97 6.83
C GLY A 106 -12.82 -1.30 8.18
N PHE A 107 -13.51 -2.12 8.95
CA PHE A 107 -13.12 -2.44 10.32
C PHE A 107 -11.82 -3.24 10.38
N HIS A 108 -11.66 -4.22 9.49
CA HIS A 108 -10.49 -5.11 9.50
C HIS A 108 -9.22 -4.36 9.10
N PHE A 109 -9.31 -3.51 8.07
CA PHE A 109 -8.23 -2.64 7.67
C PHE A 109 -7.79 -1.73 8.83
N LYS A 110 -8.74 -1.00 9.44
CA LYS A 110 -8.48 -0.08 10.55
C LYS A 110 -7.89 -0.79 11.77
N LYS A 111 -8.37 -1.99 12.09
CA LYS A 111 -7.82 -2.84 13.15
C LYS A 111 -6.33 -3.11 12.93
N HIS A 112 -5.92 -3.39 11.70
CA HIS A 112 -4.50 -3.60 11.38
C HIS A 112 -3.68 -2.31 11.40
N CYS A 113 -4.23 -1.17 10.97
CA CYS A 113 -3.57 0.12 11.15
C CYS A 113 -3.30 0.41 12.63
N LEU A 114 -4.31 0.22 13.50
CA LEU A 114 -4.16 0.44 14.94
C LEU A 114 -3.13 -0.52 15.57
N ARG A 115 -3.17 -1.79 15.18
CA ARG A 115 -2.16 -2.79 15.62
C ARG A 115 -0.75 -2.35 15.24
N LEU A 116 -0.54 -1.92 14.01
CA LEU A 116 0.78 -1.52 13.52
C LEU A 116 1.28 -0.25 14.20
N TYR A 117 0.38 0.71 14.44
CA TYR A 117 0.71 1.90 15.21
C TYR A 117 1.11 1.55 16.65
N LYS A 118 0.31 0.75 17.36
CA LYS A 118 0.60 0.36 18.75
C LYS A 118 1.90 -0.43 18.89
N ASN A 119 2.19 -1.32 17.95
CA ASN A 119 3.33 -2.23 18.06
C ASN A 119 4.63 -1.67 17.47
N TYR A 120 4.54 -0.79 16.47
CA TYR A 120 5.70 -0.35 15.69
C TYR A 120 5.78 1.17 15.49
N GLY A 121 4.80 1.95 15.97
CA GLY A 121 4.74 3.40 15.76
C GLY A 121 4.43 3.81 14.33
N ILE A 122 4.06 2.88 13.44
CA ILE A 122 3.80 3.15 12.03
C ILE A 122 2.43 3.77 11.88
N LYS A 123 2.39 4.99 11.35
CA LYS A 123 1.16 5.72 11.07
C LYS A 123 0.82 5.57 9.58
N ILE A 124 -0.33 4.96 9.30
CA ILE A 124 -0.84 4.79 7.93
C ILE A 124 -1.95 5.82 7.72
N ASP A 125 -1.68 6.83 6.92
CA ASP A 125 -2.60 7.91 6.63
C ASP A 125 -3.46 7.58 5.40
N ILE A 126 -4.66 7.08 5.68
CA ILE A 126 -5.68 6.75 4.68
C ILE A 126 -6.07 8.02 3.88
N VAL A 127 -5.96 9.23 4.46
CA VAL A 127 -6.30 10.51 3.79
C VAL A 127 -5.28 10.91 2.74
N TYR A 128 -4.00 10.56 2.93
CA TYR A 128 -2.94 11.02 2.00
C TYR A 128 -2.86 10.16 0.73
N LEU A 129 -3.35 8.92 0.79
CA LEU A 129 -3.32 7.97 -0.33
C LEU A 129 -4.55 8.08 -1.25
N GLU A 130 -5.65 8.61 -0.73
CA GLU A 130 -6.80 9.07 -1.52
C GLU A 130 -6.67 10.58 -1.78
N LYS A 131 -6.58 11.00 -3.05
CA LYS A 131 -6.45 12.42 -3.44
C LYS A 131 -7.25 13.39 -2.55
N ARG A 132 -6.55 14.42 -2.03
CA ARG A 132 -7.09 15.64 -1.42
C ARG A 132 -8.38 16.15 -2.09
N ASN A 133 -9.45 16.32 -1.32
CA ASN A 133 -10.21 17.57 -1.19
C ASN A 133 -11.42 17.39 -0.25
N SER A 134 -11.28 17.78 1.02
CA SER A 134 -12.35 18.35 1.89
C SER A 134 -11.90 18.28 3.35
N TRP A 135 -11.92 19.41 4.08
CA TRP A 135 -11.65 19.40 5.53
C TRP A 135 -12.65 18.51 6.26
N TRP A 136 -13.90 18.44 5.80
CA TRP A 136 -14.97 17.68 6.46
C TRP A 136 -14.69 16.18 6.50
N ARG A 137 -13.98 15.65 5.48
CA ARG A 137 -13.51 14.25 5.49
C ARG A 137 -12.42 14.01 6.54
N ARG A 138 -11.53 14.98 6.79
CA ARG A 138 -10.55 14.90 7.89
C ARG A 138 -11.25 14.89 9.25
N LEU A 139 -12.29 15.71 9.42
CA LEU A 139 -13.07 15.76 10.65
C LEU A 139 -13.84 14.45 10.89
N LEU A 140 -14.49 13.90 9.87
CA LEU A 140 -15.16 12.60 9.94
C LEU A 140 -14.17 11.47 10.26
N MET A 141 -12.98 11.49 9.66
CA MET A 141 -11.95 10.51 9.99
C MET A 141 -11.45 10.67 11.43
N TYR A 142 -11.27 11.88 11.95
CA TYR A 142 -10.94 12.07 13.37
C TYR A 142 -12.05 11.57 14.32
N LEU A 143 -13.33 11.75 13.95
CA LEU A 143 -14.47 11.33 14.77
C LEU A 143 -14.75 9.82 14.72
N PHE A 144 -14.29 9.12 13.66
CA PHE A 144 -14.50 7.68 13.46
C PHE A 144 -13.19 6.86 13.43
N CYS A 145 -12.04 7.46 13.80
CA CYS A 145 -10.74 6.80 13.93
C CYS A 145 -10.13 6.91 15.34
N TRP A 146 -10.98 6.85 16.38
CA TRP A 146 -10.50 6.48 17.71
C TRP A 146 -10.97 5.08 18.09
#